data_AF-A0A520TXA6-F1
#
_entry.id   AF-A0A520TXA6-F1
#
_cell.length_a   1.000
_cell.length_b   1.000
_cell.length_c   1.000
_cell.angle_alpha   90.00
_cell.angle_beta   90.00
_cell.angle_gamma   90.00
#
_symmetry.space_group_name_H-M   'P 1'
#
loop_
_entity.id
_entity.type
_entity.pdbx_description
1 polymer ?
#
loop_
_entity_poly.entity_id
_entity_poly.type
_entity_poly.pdbx_seq_one_letter_code
_entity_poly.pdbx_strand_id
1 'polypeptide(L)'
;MKISEDTLKNISLLSKLEIEKTMKEKISKELESILLMVDQMNEVNTDKVKPMSHPLNEAQNLREDVIAEDIERDEYLKNAPQSDEGYYLSPKVIDQK
;
A
#
# COMPACT_ATOMS: atom_id res chain seq x y z
N MET A 1 -12.56 15.77 -10.60
CA MET A 1 -11.37 15.45 -11.43
C MET A 1 -11.72 14.29 -12.38
N LYS A 2 -11.21 14.24 -13.62
CA LYS A 2 -11.47 13.11 -14.54
C LYS A 2 -10.27 12.15 -14.56
N ILE A 3 -10.51 10.85 -14.43
CA ILE A 3 -9.47 9.82 -14.41
C ILE A 3 -9.25 9.29 -15.83
N SER A 4 -8.02 9.45 -16.34
CA SER A 4 -7.62 8.88 -17.63
C SER A 4 -7.26 7.40 -17.48
N GLU A 5 -7.32 6.64 -18.59
CA GLU A 5 -6.88 5.25 -18.59
C GLU A 5 -5.39 5.10 -18.22
N ASP A 6 -4.54 6.05 -18.62
CA ASP A 6 -3.13 6.05 -18.27
C ASP A 6 -2.93 6.25 -16.77
N THR A 7 -3.73 7.14 -16.15
CA THR A 7 -3.74 7.32 -14.69
C THR A 7 -4.15 6.04 -13.98
N LEU A 8 -5.22 5.39 -14.45
CA LEU A 8 -5.69 4.13 -13.87
C LEU A 8 -4.63 3.02 -14.00
N LYS A 9 -3.96 2.93 -15.16
CA LYS A 9 -2.86 1.99 -15.39
C LYS A 9 -1.69 2.24 -14.45
N ASN A 10 -1.33 3.51 -14.23
CA ASN A 10 -0.26 3.87 -13.31
C ASN A 10 -0.60 3.47 -11.86
N ILE A 11 -1.82 3.76 -11.41
CA ILE A 11 -2.30 3.39 -10.07
C ILE A 11 -2.30 1.86 -9.89
N SER A 12 -2.78 1.12 -10.89
CA SER A 12 -2.73 -0.35 -10.92
C SER A 12 -1.29 -0.88 -10.77
N LEU A 13 -0.33 -0.30 -11.49
CA LEU A 13 1.07 -0.70 -11.41
C LEU A 13 1.69 -0.42 -10.03
N LEU A 14 1.39 0.74 -9.44
CA LEU A 14 1.88 1.15 -8.12
C LEU A 14 1.29 0.27 -7.01
N SER A 15 0.01 -0.09 -7.13
CA SER A 15 -0.69 -0.95 -6.17
C SER A 15 -0.46 -2.44 -6.38
N LYS A 16 0.23 -2.85 -7.46
CA LYS A 16 0.42 -4.26 -7.86
C LYS A 16 -0.91 -5.01 -8.06
N LEU A 17 -1.94 -4.30 -8.52
CA LEU A 17 -3.26 -4.87 -8.81
C LEU A 17 -3.48 -4.96 -10.32
N GLU A 18 -3.74 -6.15 -10.83
CA GLU A 18 -4.18 -6.31 -12.22
C GLU A 18 -5.68 -5.97 -12.32
N ILE A 19 -6.02 -5.07 -13.26
CA ILE A 19 -7.41 -4.66 -13.49
C ILE A 19 -7.89 -5.24 -14.83
N GLU A 20 -8.90 -6.09 -14.76
CA GLU A 20 -9.56 -6.63 -15.94
C GLU A 20 -10.11 -5.51 -16.83
N LYS A 21 -9.98 -5.67 -18.16
CA LYS A 21 -10.44 -4.67 -19.14
C LYS A 21 -11.92 -4.32 -18.98
N THR A 22 -12.75 -5.30 -18.65
CA THR A 22 -14.21 -5.16 -18.42
C THR A 22 -14.54 -4.30 -17.20
N MET A 23 -13.65 -4.24 -16.22
CA MET A 23 -13.86 -3.54 -14.94
C MET A 23 -13.33 -2.11 -14.97
N LYS A 24 -12.47 -1.75 -15.94
CA LYS A 24 -11.80 -0.44 -16.00
C LYS A 24 -12.76 0.73 -15.95
N GLU A 25 -13.79 0.73 -16.80
CA GLU A 25 -14.74 1.85 -16.85
C GLU A 25 -15.51 2.02 -15.54
N LYS A 26 -15.88 0.91 -14.90
CA LYS A 26 -16.58 0.92 -13.62
C LYS A 26 -15.67 1.52 -12.53
N ILE A 27 -14.45 1.01 -12.42
CA ILE A 27 -13.48 1.47 -11.42
C ILE A 27 -13.13 2.95 -11.63
N SER A 28 -12.96 3.40 -12.87
CA SER A 28 -12.72 4.83 -13.16
C SER A 28 -13.85 5.70 -12.63
N LYS A 29 -15.12 5.33 -12.87
CA LYS A 29 -16.28 6.09 -12.39
C LYS A 29 -16.41 6.10 -10.87
N GLU A 30 -16.10 4.97 -10.23
CA GLU A 30 -16.10 4.85 -8.77
C GLU A 30 -15.00 5.73 -8.15
N LEU A 31 -13.79 5.69 -8.70
CA LEU A 31 -12.68 6.56 -8.27
C LEU A 31 -12.99 8.04 -8.48
N GLU A 32 -13.59 8.41 -9.61
CA GLU A 32 -14.02 9.79 -9.87
C GLU A 32 -15.05 10.25 -8.82
N SER A 33 -16.01 9.40 -8.46
CA SER A 33 -17.01 9.71 -7.44
C SER A 33 -16.39 9.89 -6.05
N ILE A 34 -15.41 9.05 -5.68
CA ILE A 34 -14.67 9.17 -4.42
C ILE A 34 -13.87 10.48 -4.39
N LEU A 35 -13.19 10.83 -5.48
CA LEU A 35 -12.43 12.07 -5.57
C LEU A 35 -13.32 13.31 -5.48
N LEU A 36 -14.51 13.28 -6.09
CA LEU A 36 -15.49 14.36 -5.95
C LEU A 36 -15.99 14.52 -4.51
N MET A 37 -16.13 13.42 -3.77
CA MET A 37 -16.46 13.47 -2.34
C MET A 37 -15.30 14.08 -1.53
N VAL A 38 -14.06 13.68 -1.82
CA VAL A 38 -12.86 14.24 -1.15
C VAL A 38 -12.67 15.73 -1.48
N ASP A 39 -13.01 16.15 -2.70
CA ASP A 39 -12.91 17.55 -3.13
C ASP A 39 -13.74 18.49 -2.26
N GLN A 40 -14.83 18.01 -1.62
CA GLN A 40 -15.63 18.79 -0.67
C GLN A 40 -14.82 19.23 0.56
N MET A 41 -13.77 18.49 0.93
CA MET A 41 -12.90 18.86 2.05
C MET A 41 -12.11 20.15 1.77
N ASN A 42 -11.92 20.54 0.50
CA ASN A 42 -11.22 21.77 0.13
C ASN A 42 -12.01 23.05 0.46
N GLU A 43 -13.30 22.94 0.78
CA GLU A 43 -14.13 24.10 1.17
C GLU A 43 -13.74 24.66 2.56
N VAL A 44 -13.03 23.86 3.36
CA VAL A 44 -12.61 24.23 4.73
C VAL A 44 -11.19 24.81 4.71
N ASN A 45 -11.03 26.05 5.21
CA ASN A 45 -9.71 26.68 5.33
C ASN A 45 -8.87 26.00 6.43
N THR A 46 -7.70 25.48 6.04
CA THR A 46 -6.75 24.80 6.92
C THR A 46 -5.38 25.49 7.01
N ASP A 47 -5.20 26.71 6.49
CA ASP A 47 -3.91 27.43 6.39
C ASP A 47 -3.15 27.56 7.73
N LYS A 48 -3.88 27.60 8.84
CA LYS A 48 -3.32 27.75 10.20
C LYS A 48 -3.43 26.48 11.05
N VAL A 49 -3.88 25.38 10.46
CA VAL A 49 -4.07 24.10 11.14
C VAL A 49 -2.87 23.21 10.84
N LYS A 50 -2.17 22.76 11.88
CA LYS A 50 -1.10 21.78 11.71
C LYS A 50 -1.71 20.40 11.41
N PRO A 51 -1.18 19.65 10.43
CA PRO A 51 -1.61 18.27 10.18
C PRO A 51 -1.44 17.40 11.44
N MET A 52 -2.40 16.53 11.71
CA MET A 52 -2.35 15.58 12.81
C MET A 52 -1.92 14.21 12.28
N SER A 53 -0.69 13.79 12.59
CA SER A 53 -0.15 12.49 12.16
C SER A 53 -0.53 11.35 13.11
N HIS A 54 -0.58 11.64 14.41
CA HIS A 54 -0.97 10.69 15.45
C HIS A 54 -1.98 11.37 16.38
N PRO A 55 -3.03 10.69 16.83
CA PRO A 55 -4.02 11.27 17.73
C PRO A 55 -3.51 11.43 19.17
N LEU A 56 -2.47 10.67 19.55
CA LEU A 56 -1.85 10.71 20.87
C LEU A 56 -0.59 11.58 20.85
N ASN A 57 -0.43 12.40 21.89
CA ASN A 57 0.77 13.21 22.12
C ASN A 57 1.83 12.41 22.89
N GLU A 58 2.32 11.33 22.28
CA GLU A 58 3.36 10.49 22.87
C GLU A 58 4.74 10.84 22.29
N ALA A 59 5.76 10.73 23.14
CA ALA A 59 7.14 10.78 22.69
C ALA A 59 7.50 9.48 21.97
N GLN A 60 8.53 9.51 21.12
CA GLN A 60 9.03 8.30 20.48
C GLN A 60 9.61 7.35 21.53
N ASN A 61 8.94 6.21 21.74
CA ASN A 61 9.47 5.15 22.59
C ASN A 61 10.67 4.50 21.91
N LEU A 62 11.82 4.52 22.58
CA LEU A 62 13.00 3.81 22.13
C LEU A 62 12.91 2.35 22.57
N ARG A 63 13.38 1.45 21.70
CA ARG A 63 13.59 0.04 22.02
C ARG A 63 15.02 -0.12 22.51
N GLU A 64 15.21 -0.83 23.62
CA GLU A 64 16.54 -1.22 24.12
C GLU A 64 17.29 -2.08 23.10
N ASP A 65 18.61 -1.91 23.02
CA ASP A 65 19.48 -2.68 22.13
C ASP A 65 19.84 -4.03 22.74
N VAL A 66 18.82 -4.89 22.88
CA VAL A 66 18.95 -6.25 23.38
C VAL A 66 18.58 -7.25 22.29
N ILE A 67 19.27 -8.40 22.28
CA ILE A 67 18.96 -9.51 21.38
C ILE A 67 17.61 -10.10 21.77
N ALA A 68 16.73 -10.29 20.78
CA ALA A 68 15.54 -11.11 20.92
C ALA A 68 15.81 -12.48 20.30
N GLU A 69 15.60 -13.57 21.05
CA GLU A 69 15.60 -14.97 20.59
C GLU A 69 14.15 -15.47 20.75
N ASP A 70 13.52 -16.27 19.87
CA ASP A 70 13.96 -17.35 18.99
C ASP A 70 13.52 -17.16 17.52
N ILE A 71 14.31 -17.66 16.56
CA ILE A 71 13.93 -17.79 15.13
C ILE A 71 13.66 -19.26 14.84
N GLU A 72 12.39 -19.66 14.85
CA GLU A 72 11.97 -21.00 14.44
C GLU A 72 11.74 -21.05 12.93
N ARG A 73 12.82 -21.32 12.19
CA ARG A 73 12.81 -21.33 10.71
C ARG A 73 11.68 -22.19 10.13
N ASP A 74 11.50 -23.39 10.66
CA ASP A 74 10.47 -24.32 10.18
C ASP A 74 9.05 -23.83 10.48
N GLU A 75 8.85 -23.13 11.60
CA GLU A 75 7.56 -22.53 11.93
C GLU A 75 7.21 -21.39 10.97
N TYR A 76 8.18 -20.53 10.64
CA TYR A 76 7.98 -19.37 9.78
C TYR A 76 7.67 -19.75 8.33
N LEU A 77 8.11 -20.92 7.90
CA LEU A 77 7.88 -21.43 6.55
C LEU A 77 6.51 -22.13 6.39
N LYS A 78 5.78 -22.41 7.47
CA LYS A 78 4.47 -23.11 7.41
C LYS A 78 3.44 -22.40 6.50
N ASN A 79 3.51 -21.07 6.43
CA ASN A 79 2.60 -20.26 5.62
C ASN A 79 3.21 -19.82 4.28
N ALA A 80 4.43 -20.28 3.96
CA ALA A 80 5.07 -19.95 2.69
C ALA A 80 4.34 -20.64 1.53
N PRO A 81 3.94 -19.92 0.47
CA PRO A 81 3.33 -20.53 -0.71
C PRO A 81 4.25 -21.58 -1.37
N GLN A 82 5.55 -21.31 -1.37
CA GLN A 82 6.60 -22.23 -1.80
C GLN A 82 7.84 -22.00 -0.95
N SER A 83 8.46 -23.08 -0.50
CA SER A 83 9.73 -23.05 0.22
C SER A 83 10.60 -24.24 -0.16
N ASP A 84 11.91 -24.06 -0.08
CA ASP A 84 12.90 -25.11 -0.31
C ASP A 84 14.19 -24.81 0.46
N GLU A 85 14.81 -25.83 1.03
CA GLU A 85 16.06 -25.74 1.84
C GLU A 85 16.08 -24.60 2.89
N GLY A 86 14.92 -24.21 3.42
CA GLY A 86 14.81 -23.11 4.39
C GLY A 86 14.64 -21.71 3.80
N TYR A 87 14.36 -21.59 2.50
CA TYR A 87 14.16 -20.33 1.78
C TYR A 87 12.71 -20.18 1.29
N TYR A 88 12.24 -18.94 1.16
CA TYR A 88 11.01 -18.62 0.43
C TYR A 88 11.32 -18.58 -1.07
N LEU A 89 10.62 -19.41 -1.85
CA LEU A 89 10.79 -19.39 -3.30
C LEU A 89 9.90 -18.30 -3.91
N SER A 90 10.49 -17.48 -4.76
CA SER A 90 9.77 -16.48 -5.55
C SER A 90 10.29 -16.48 -6.99
N PRO A 91 9.50 -15.98 -7.97
CA PRO A 91 9.98 -15.81 -9.33
C PRO A 91 11.25 -14.97 -9.36
N LYS A 92 12.25 -15.42 -10.12
CA LYS A 92 13.52 -14.71 -10.26
C LYS A 92 13.26 -13.28 -10.72
N VAL A 93 13.78 -12.30 -9.96
CA VAL A 93 13.78 -10.90 -10.38
C VAL A 93 14.73 -10.77 -11.58
N ILE A 94 14.16 -10.45 -12.73
CA ILE A 94 14.90 -10.15 -13.96
C ILE A 94 14.62 -8.69 -14.26
N ASP A 95 15.66 -7.89 -14.48
CA ASP A 95 15.49 -6.50 -14.89
C ASP A 95 14.71 -6.45 -16.21
N GLN A 96 13.54 -5.82 -16.16
CA GLN A 96 12.76 -5.50 -17.34
C GLN A 96 13.44 -4.29 -18.01
N LYS A 97 14.20 -4.55 -19.08
CA LYS A 97 14.60 -3.52 -20.03
C LYS A 97 13.41 -2.99 -20.82
#